data_AF-A0A933NZL4-F1
#
_entry.id   AF-A0A933NZL4-F1
#
_cell.length_a   1.000
_cell.length_b   1.000
_cell.length_c   1.000
_cell.angle_alpha   90.00
_cell.angle_beta   90.00
_cell.angle_gamma   90.00
#
_symmetry.space_group_name_H-M   'P 1'
#
loop_
_entity.id
_entity.type
_entity.pdbx_description
1 polymer ?
#
loop_
_entity_poly.entity_id
_entity_poly.type
_entity_poly.pdbx_seq_one_letter_code
_entity_poly.pdbx_strand_id
1 'polypeptide(L)'
;MLRSWKYLAASVALIGALAVPVVVLAQSLPTLSLTAQAGAFTGKWVYRSFSVSSDPKATLAKLALGLNELTLTEQGGRIAGTRTGQGVSYDLAGTALYAAKQGATIRLHGTATISGKTYNYDYFGYLMPSWSVGGTQPDTIMGTVLRSDPANPANAPLIAAFAATRE
;
A
#
# COMPACT_ATOMS: atom_id res chain seq x y z
N MET A 1 2.42 -13.37 70.08
CA MET A 1 2.61 -12.33 69.04
C MET A 1 3.39 -12.94 67.88
N LEU A 2 2.76 -13.47 66.81
CA LEU A 2 3.45 -13.76 65.51
C LEU A 2 2.51 -14.26 64.39
N ARG A 3 1.19 -14.07 64.47
CA ARG A 3 0.23 -14.67 63.51
C ARG A 3 -0.59 -13.68 62.66
N SER A 4 -0.53 -12.36 62.91
CA SER A 4 -1.38 -11.40 62.18
C SER A 4 -0.73 -10.72 60.97
N TRP A 5 0.59 -10.84 60.76
CA TRP A 5 1.26 -10.19 59.62
C TRP A 5 1.24 -10.97 58.30
N LYS A 6 1.01 -12.29 58.33
CA LYS A 6 0.98 -13.10 57.11
C LYS A 6 -0.27 -12.87 56.25
N TYR A 7 -1.39 -12.45 56.87
CA TYR A 7 -2.64 -12.17 56.15
C TYR A 7 -2.69 -10.75 55.54
N LEU A 8 -1.92 -9.80 56.10
CA LEU A 8 -1.79 -8.47 55.52
C LEU A 8 -0.91 -8.48 54.26
N ALA A 9 0.16 -9.28 54.25
CA ALA A 9 1.07 -9.39 53.10
C ALA A 9 0.42 -10.08 51.88
N ALA A 10 -0.47 -11.06 52.12
CA ALA A 10 -1.20 -11.75 51.05
C ALA A 10 -2.26 -10.87 50.38
N SER A 11 -2.79 -9.87 51.09
CA SER A 11 -3.85 -8.99 50.57
C SER A 11 -3.30 -7.84 49.71
N VAL A 12 -2.04 -7.43 49.93
CA VAL A 12 -1.37 -6.39 49.12
C VAL A 12 -0.79 -6.97 47.83
N ALA A 13 -0.32 -8.22 47.85
CA ALA A 13 0.21 -8.89 46.66
C ALA A 13 -0.87 -9.19 45.59
N LEU A 14 -2.12 -9.42 45.99
CA LEU A 14 -3.22 -9.70 45.06
C LEU A 14 -3.75 -8.44 44.36
N ILE A 15 -3.61 -7.27 44.98
CA ILE A 15 -4.01 -5.98 44.37
C ILE A 15 -2.94 -5.50 43.38
N GLY A 16 -1.65 -5.76 43.64
CA GLY A 16 -0.55 -5.44 42.72
C GLY A 16 -0.54 -6.27 41.43
N ALA A 17 -1.08 -7.50 41.47
CA ALA A 17 -1.14 -8.39 40.30
C ALA A 17 -2.32 -8.11 39.34
N LEU A 18 -3.30 -7.31 39.79
CA LEU A 18 -4.44 -6.86 38.98
C LEU A 18 -4.29 -5.42 38.47
N ALA A 19 -3.24 -4.72 38.90
CA ALA A 19 -2.83 -3.45 38.30
C ALA A 19 -2.17 -3.72 36.95
N VAL A 20 -2.96 -4.13 35.95
CA VAL A 20 -2.61 -3.83 34.56
C VAL A 20 -2.35 -2.32 34.55
N PRO A 21 -1.16 -1.85 34.13
CA PRO A 21 -0.91 -0.42 34.10
C PRO A 21 -2.01 0.20 33.25
N VAL A 22 -2.83 1.08 33.84
CA VAL A 22 -3.94 1.78 33.17
C VAL A 22 -3.48 2.44 31.86
N VAL A 23 -2.18 2.71 31.75
CA VAL A 23 -1.48 3.16 30.53
C VAL A 23 -1.66 2.21 29.33
N VAL A 24 -1.70 0.89 29.53
CA VAL A 24 -1.89 -0.10 28.44
C VAL A 24 -3.35 -0.15 27.99
N LEU A 25 -4.31 0.15 28.87
CA LEU A 25 -5.74 0.24 28.53
C LEU A 25 -6.12 1.59 27.91
N ALA A 26 -5.30 2.63 28.10
CA ALA A 26 -5.53 3.97 27.55
C ALA A 26 -5.02 4.13 26.11
N GLN A 27 -4.22 3.19 25.59
CA GLN A 27 -3.89 3.14 24.18
C GLN A 27 -5.01 2.39 23.46
N SER A 28 -5.84 3.12 22.71
CA SER A 28 -6.77 2.49 21.76
C SER A 28 -6.00 1.47 20.94
N LEU A 29 -6.44 0.20 20.96
CA LEU A 29 -5.82 -0.84 20.14
C LEU A 29 -5.72 -0.35 18.70
N PRO A 30 -4.58 -0.58 18.01
CA PRO A 30 -4.45 -0.19 16.61
C PRO A 30 -5.57 -0.86 15.82
N THR A 31 -6.45 -0.05 15.24
CA THR A 31 -7.53 -0.53 14.38
C THR A 31 -7.05 -0.51 12.94
N LEU A 32 -7.38 -1.57 12.21
CA LEU A 32 -7.18 -1.67 10.77
C LEU A 32 -8.43 -1.18 10.05
N SER A 33 -8.30 -0.14 9.24
CA SER A 33 -9.39 0.43 8.47
C SER A 33 -9.24 0.07 6.99
N LEU A 34 -10.30 -0.44 6.38
CA LEU A 34 -10.34 -0.75 4.95
C LEU A 34 -11.20 0.29 4.22
N THR A 35 -10.60 0.98 3.27
CA THR A 35 -11.30 1.85 2.32
C THR A 35 -11.74 1.00 1.12
N ALA A 36 -13.04 0.89 0.91
CA ALA A 36 -13.66 0.12 -0.18
C ALA A 36 -14.81 0.86 -0.86
N GLN A 37 -14.77 2.20 -0.83
CA GLN A 37 -15.78 3.08 -1.41
C GLN A 37 -15.43 3.40 -2.87
N ALA A 38 -16.46 3.46 -3.74
CA ALA A 38 -16.29 3.93 -5.11
C ALA A 38 -15.65 5.33 -5.13
N GLY A 39 -14.71 5.54 -6.05
CA GLY A 39 -13.92 6.77 -6.13
C GLY A 39 -12.67 6.78 -5.26
N ALA A 40 -12.42 5.76 -4.43
CA ALA A 40 -11.25 5.72 -3.55
C ALA A 40 -9.90 5.70 -4.30
N PHE A 41 -9.88 5.42 -5.61
CA PHE A 41 -8.67 5.53 -6.41
C PHE A 41 -8.50 6.90 -7.09
N THR A 42 -9.54 7.73 -7.12
CA THR A 42 -9.46 9.07 -7.70
C THR A 42 -8.51 9.94 -6.89
N GLY A 43 -7.60 10.63 -7.57
CA GLY A 43 -6.67 11.57 -6.95
C GLY A 43 -5.29 11.59 -7.61
N LYS A 44 -4.40 12.37 -6.99
CA LYS A 44 -2.97 12.39 -7.28
C LYS A 44 -2.21 11.52 -6.29
N TRP A 45 -1.21 10.83 -6.80
CA TRP A 45 -0.45 9.83 -6.08
C TRP A 45 1.02 9.94 -6.43
N VAL A 46 1.89 9.87 -5.42
CA VAL A 46 3.32 9.75 -5.59
C VAL A 46 3.66 8.27 -5.85
N TYR A 47 3.92 7.94 -7.11
CA TYR A 47 4.20 6.58 -7.57
C TYR A 47 5.69 6.24 -7.48
N ARG A 48 6.00 5.08 -6.90
CA ARG A 48 7.34 4.48 -6.82
C ARG A 48 7.29 3.04 -7.30
N SER A 49 8.29 2.63 -8.07
CA SER A 49 8.44 1.24 -8.52
C SER A 49 9.77 0.62 -8.11
N PHE A 50 9.73 -0.69 -7.89
CA PHE A 50 10.83 -1.48 -7.35
C PHE A 50 11.00 -2.78 -8.12
N SER A 51 12.23 -3.22 -8.36
CA SER A 51 12.50 -4.54 -8.91
C SER A 51 12.13 -5.62 -7.89
N VAL A 52 11.65 -6.77 -8.39
CA VAL A 52 11.37 -7.94 -7.57
C VAL A 52 12.65 -8.77 -7.51
N SER A 53 13.17 -8.99 -6.30
CA SER A 53 14.41 -9.74 -6.08
C SER A 53 14.23 -10.71 -4.92
N SER A 54 14.80 -11.91 -5.07
CA SER A 54 14.93 -12.88 -3.97
C SER A 54 16.23 -12.73 -3.19
N ASP A 55 17.12 -11.82 -3.58
CA ASP A 55 18.39 -11.57 -2.87
C ASP A 55 18.13 -10.75 -1.59
N PRO A 56 18.33 -11.33 -0.39
CA PRO A 56 18.10 -10.63 0.87
C PRO A 56 19.13 -9.52 1.13
N LYS A 57 20.21 -9.44 0.35
CA LYS A 57 21.25 -8.40 0.47
C LYS A 57 20.99 -7.21 -0.47
N ALA A 58 19.97 -7.28 -1.33
CA ALA A 58 19.61 -6.18 -2.19
C ALA A 58 19.12 -4.99 -1.36
N THR A 59 19.79 -3.85 -1.48
CA THR A 59 19.38 -2.62 -0.78
C THR A 59 18.20 -1.97 -1.49
N LEU A 60 17.38 -1.21 -0.76
CA LEU A 60 16.26 -0.47 -1.36
C LEU A 60 16.68 0.45 -2.51
N ALA A 61 17.85 1.09 -2.39
CA ALA A 61 18.41 1.93 -3.45
C ALA A 61 18.71 1.13 -4.73
N LYS A 62 19.17 -0.12 -4.62
CA LYS A 62 19.39 -1.01 -5.77
C LYS A 62 18.07 -1.52 -6.36
N LEU A 63 17.02 -1.63 -5.54
CA LEU A 63 15.71 -2.08 -6.00
C LEU A 63 14.90 -0.96 -6.66
N ALA A 64 15.17 0.30 -6.37
CA ALA A 64 14.42 1.43 -6.91
C ALA A 64 14.53 1.53 -8.44
N LEU A 65 13.39 1.56 -9.13
CA LEU A 65 13.31 1.65 -10.60
C LEU A 65 12.81 3.00 -11.10
N GLY A 66 11.92 3.66 -10.35
CA GLY A 66 11.36 4.93 -10.82
C GLY A 66 10.47 5.61 -9.80
N LEU A 67 10.42 6.94 -9.92
CA LEU A 67 9.56 7.87 -9.19
C LEU A 67 8.77 8.68 -10.22
N ASN A 68 7.45 8.71 -10.07
CA ASN A 68 6.53 9.37 -11.00
C ASN A 68 5.38 10.01 -10.22
N GLU A 69 4.68 10.94 -10.86
CA GLU A 69 3.32 11.33 -10.47
C GLU A 69 2.34 10.35 -11.13
N LEU A 70 1.28 9.98 -10.42
CA LEU A 70 0.16 9.18 -10.93
C LEU A 70 -1.12 9.95 -10.63
N THR A 71 -1.88 10.28 -11.66
CA THR A 71 -3.21 10.89 -11.53
C THR A 71 -4.25 9.91 -12.04
N LEU A 72 -5.25 9.61 -11.21
CA LEU A 72 -6.35 8.71 -11.55
C LEU A 72 -7.69 9.42 -11.36
N THR A 73 -8.64 9.11 -12.24
CA THR A 73 -10.04 9.51 -12.14
C THR A 73 -10.90 8.26 -12.31
N GLU A 74 -11.87 8.10 -11.43
CA GLU A 74 -12.82 7.00 -11.47
C GLU A 74 -14.24 7.49 -11.76
N GLN A 75 -14.94 6.79 -12.65
CA GLN A 75 -16.36 6.97 -12.88
C GLN A 75 -17.05 5.62 -13.04
N GLY A 76 -17.92 5.25 -12.09
CA GLY A 76 -18.66 4.00 -12.13
C GLY A 76 -17.78 2.75 -12.19
N GLY A 77 -16.67 2.74 -11.44
CA GLY A 77 -15.69 1.65 -11.44
C GLY A 77 -14.77 1.60 -12.67
N ARG A 78 -14.92 2.49 -13.66
CA ARG A 78 -13.95 2.67 -14.75
C ARG A 78 -12.90 3.68 -14.32
N ILE A 79 -11.63 3.36 -14.57
CA ILE A 79 -10.49 4.22 -14.26
C ILE A 79 -9.91 4.76 -15.56
N ALA A 80 -9.60 6.05 -15.58
CA ALA A 80 -8.72 6.69 -16.54
C ALA A 80 -7.64 7.46 -15.78
N GLY A 81 -6.46 7.61 -16.35
CA GLY A 81 -5.40 8.34 -15.67
C GLY A 81 -4.14 8.50 -16.48
N THR A 82 -3.18 9.16 -15.87
CA THR A 82 -1.84 9.34 -16.42
C THR A 82 -0.81 9.04 -15.34
N ARG A 83 0.30 8.43 -15.74
CA ARG A 83 1.54 8.44 -14.95
C ARG A 83 2.54 9.31 -15.67
N THR A 84 3.27 10.18 -14.98
CA THR A 84 4.25 11.07 -15.60
C THR A 84 5.54 11.09 -14.79
N GLY A 85 6.67 11.00 -15.47
CA GLY A 85 7.97 11.13 -14.84
C GLY A 85 9.12 10.91 -15.81
N GLN A 86 10.25 11.53 -15.51
CA GLN A 86 11.46 11.50 -16.34
C GLN A 86 11.19 11.90 -17.82
N GLY A 87 10.26 12.83 -18.05
CA GLY A 87 9.88 13.29 -19.40
C GLY A 87 9.00 12.32 -20.20
N VAL A 88 8.56 11.21 -19.61
CA VAL A 88 7.65 10.23 -20.23
C VAL A 88 6.27 10.34 -19.60
N SER A 89 5.23 10.30 -20.44
CA SER A 89 3.84 10.13 -20.02
C SER A 89 3.35 8.73 -20.38
N TYR A 90 2.58 8.14 -19.48
CA TYR A 90 1.90 6.87 -19.66
C TYR A 90 0.41 7.13 -19.57
N ASP A 91 -0.33 6.79 -20.62
CA ASP A 91 -1.80 6.83 -20.59
C ASP A 91 -2.30 5.56 -19.94
N LEU A 92 -3.23 5.67 -18.99
CA LEU A 92 -3.76 4.56 -18.21
C LEU A 92 -5.28 4.46 -18.36
N ALA A 93 -5.79 3.24 -18.51
CA ALA A 93 -7.21 2.94 -18.48
C ALA A 93 -7.46 1.59 -17.79
N GLY A 94 -8.58 1.44 -17.11
CA GLY A 94 -8.87 0.19 -16.43
C GLY A 94 -10.12 0.20 -15.59
N THR A 95 -10.11 -0.62 -14.55
CA THR A 95 -11.27 -0.81 -13.66
C THR A 95 -10.86 -0.91 -12.20
N ALA A 96 -11.77 -0.49 -11.34
CA ALA A 96 -11.73 -0.69 -9.90
C ALA A 96 -12.81 -1.70 -9.48
N LEU A 97 -12.49 -2.54 -8.51
CA LEU A 97 -13.41 -3.46 -7.87
C LEU A 97 -13.41 -3.20 -6.37
N TYR A 98 -14.62 -3.14 -5.80
CA TYR A 98 -14.87 -2.90 -4.39
C TYR A 98 -15.57 -4.09 -3.78
N ALA A 99 -14.91 -4.75 -2.84
CA ALA A 99 -15.45 -5.88 -2.15
C ALA A 99 -15.49 -5.59 -0.64
N ALA A 100 -16.71 -5.57 -0.09
CA ALA A 100 -16.90 -5.35 1.34
C ALA A 100 -16.06 -6.35 2.16
N LYS A 101 -15.34 -5.84 3.17
CA LYS A 101 -14.41 -6.60 4.02
C LYS A 101 -13.16 -7.18 3.34
N GLN A 102 -13.05 -7.10 2.02
CA GLN A 102 -11.87 -7.54 1.25
C GLN A 102 -11.03 -6.35 0.74
N GLY A 103 -11.60 -5.14 0.72
CA GLY A 103 -10.92 -3.92 0.31
C GLY A 103 -11.23 -3.55 -1.15
N ALA A 104 -10.37 -2.72 -1.72
CA ALA A 104 -10.48 -2.26 -3.10
C ALA A 104 -9.28 -2.72 -3.92
N THR A 105 -9.52 -3.09 -5.18
CA THR A 105 -8.48 -3.46 -6.14
C THR A 105 -8.61 -2.67 -7.44
N ILE A 106 -7.51 -2.49 -8.15
CA ILE A 106 -7.48 -1.94 -9.51
C ILE A 106 -6.78 -2.89 -10.48
N ARG A 107 -7.26 -2.89 -11.72
CA ARG A 107 -6.58 -3.44 -12.89
C ARG A 107 -6.47 -2.36 -13.94
N LEU A 108 -5.26 -1.98 -14.32
CA LEU A 108 -5.02 -0.95 -15.32
C LEU A 108 -4.21 -1.53 -16.47
N HIS A 109 -4.50 -1.07 -17.68
CA HIS A 109 -3.62 -1.16 -18.83
C HIS A 109 -3.05 0.23 -19.10
N GLY A 110 -1.80 0.29 -19.53
CA GLY A 110 -1.13 1.52 -19.85
C GLY A 110 -0.23 1.42 -21.07
N THR A 111 -0.05 2.54 -21.74
CA THR A 111 0.84 2.66 -22.90
C THR A 111 1.75 3.86 -22.75
N ALA A 112 3.01 3.71 -23.17
CA ALA A 112 3.91 4.86 -23.31
C ALA A 112 4.87 4.68 -24.48
N THR A 113 5.26 5.81 -25.06
CA THR A 113 6.31 5.88 -26.07
C THR A 113 7.60 6.38 -25.43
N ILE A 114 8.65 5.55 -25.47
CA ILE A 114 9.96 5.83 -24.91
C ILE A 114 10.97 5.72 -26.05
N SER A 115 11.62 6.83 -26.38
CA SER A 115 12.59 6.91 -27.48
C SER A 115 12.06 6.34 -28.80
N GLY A 116 10.81 6.67 -29.14
CA GLY A 116 10.15 6.21 -30.36
C GLY A 116 9.61 4.77 -30.34
N LYS A 117 9.74 4.05 -29.22
CA LYS A 117 9.18 2.70 -29.05
C LYS A 117 7.99 2.70 -28.10
N THR A 118 6.90 2.06 -28.50
CA THR A 118 5.71 1.88 -27.65
C THR A 118 5.85 0.66 -26.76
N TYR A 119 5.58 0.82 -25.47
CA TYR A 119 5.53 -0.25 -24.49
C TYR A 119 4.15 -0.34 -23.85
N ASN A 120 3.74 -1.56 -23.53
CA ASN A 120 2.52 -1.84 -22.79
C ASN A 120 2.86 -2.12 -21.32
N TYR A 121 1.94 -1.71 -20.46
CA TYR A 121 2.05 -1.86 -19.01
C TYR A 121 0.75 -2.40 -18.45
N ASP A 122 0.79 -3.56 -17.79
CA ASP A 122 -0.38 -4.14 -17.13
C ASP A 122 -0.18 -4.10 -15.62
N TYR A 123 -1.11 -3.44 -14.92
CA TYR A 123 -1.06 -3.20 -13.50
C TYR A 123 -2.14 -4.00 -12.78
N PHE A 124 -1.78 -4.49 -11.60
CA PHE A 124 -2.74 -4.96 -10.61
C PHE A 124 -2.33 -4.42 -9.24
N GLY A 125 -3.28 -3.88 -8.47
CA GLY A 125 -2.98 -3.32 -7.16
C GLY A 125 -4.15 -3.34 -6.20
N TYR A 126 -3.83 -3.21 -4.92
CA TYR A 126 -4.76 -3.10 -3.80
C TYR A 126 -4.66 -1.70 -3.20
N LEU A 127 -5.80 -1.14 -2.80
CA LEU A 127 -5.79 -0.04 -1.84
C LEU A 127 -5.51 -0.63 -0.46
N MET A 128 -4.37 -0.27 0.10
CA MET A 128 -3.89 -0.84 1.35
C MET A 128 -4.75 -0.36 2.52
N PRO A 129 -5.08 -1.26 3.45
CA PRO A 129 -5.69 -0.86 4.72
C PRO A 129 -4.77 0.10 5.48
N SER A 130 -5.37 1.04 6.21
CA SER A 130 -4.65 2.00 7.05
C SER A 130 -4.71 1.60 8.51
N TRP A 131 -3.59 1.76 9.22
CA TRP A 131 -3.53 1.58 10.67
C TRP A 131 -3.76 2.91 11.38
N SER A 132 -4.46 2.89 12.51
CA SER A 132 -4.74 4.08 13.33
C SER A 132 -3.59 4.50 14.28
N VAL A 133 -2.38 3.97 14.11
CA VAL A 133 -1.25 4.20 15.01
C VAL A 133 -0.42 5.40 14.54
N GLY A 134 -0.29 6.41 15.41
CA GLY A 134 0.68 7.50 15.22
C GLY A 134 0.28 8.58 14.21
N GLY A 135 -1.00 8.64 13.81
CA GLY A 135 -1.53 9.66 12.90
C GLY A 135 -2.32 9.06 11.73
N THR A 136 -2.71 9.90 10.78
CA THR A 136 -3.38 9.46 9.56
C THR A 136 -2.35 8.90 8.59
N GLN A 137 -2.34 7.57 8.43
CA GLN A 137 -1.60 6.94 7.33
C GLN A 137 -2.26 7.35 6.00
N PRO A 138 -1.51 7.92 5.04
CA PRO A 138 -2.08 8.28 3.75
C PRO A 138 -2.49 7.03 2.99
N ASP A 139 -3.61 7.12 2.26
CA ASP A 139 -4.05 6.09 1.35
C ASP A 139 -2.88 5.67 0.45
N THR A 140 -2.68 4.36 0.31
CA THR A 140 -1.57 3.82 -0.47
C THR A 140 -2.05 2.68 -1.32
N ILE A 141 -1.76 2.73 -2.61
CA ILE A 141 -1.95 1.62 -3.54
C ILE A 141 -0.65 0.82 -3.57
N MET A 142 -0.71 -0.50 -3.43
CA MET A 142 0.44 -1.38 -3.64
C MET A 142 0.10 -2.49 -4.61
N GLY A 143 1.05 -2.88 -5.45
CA GLY A 143 0.77 -3.86 -6.48
C GLY A 143 1.97 -4.23 -7.35
N THR A 144 1.67 -4.82 -8.50
CA THR A 144 2.64 -5.19 -9.53
C THR A 144 2.34 -4.51 -10.85
N VAL A 145 3.39 -4.34 -11.65
CA VAL A 145 3.31 -3.89 -13.04
C VAL A 145 4.16 -4.82 -13.90
N LEU A 146 3.57 -5.27 -15.00
CA LEU A 146 4.24 -5.98 -16.09
C LEU A 146 4.50 -4.98 -17.22
N ARG A 147 5.74 -4.86 -17.69
CA ARG A 147 6.07 -4.12 -18.92
C ARG A 147 6.43 -5.11 -20.02
N SER A 148 5.76 -5.00 -21.17
CA SER A 148 6.06 -5.77 -22.38
C SER A 148 6.39 -4.86 -23.56
N ASP A 149 7.23 -5.35 -24.48
CA ASP A 149 7.51 -4.73 -25.78
C ASP A 149 6.66 -5.42 -26.86
N PRO A 150 5.51 -4.86 -27.24
CA PRO A 150 4.64 -5.48 -28.25
C PRO A 150 5.31 -5.58 -29.63
N ALA A 151 6.29 -4.72 -29.94
CA ALA A 151 7.03 -4.81 -31.20
C ALA A 151 8.05 -5.96 -31.22
N ASN A 152 8.49 -6.42 -30.05
CA ASN A 152 9.43 -7.53 -29.90
C ASN A 152 8.95 -8.49 -28.80
N PRO A 153 7.90 -9.30 -29.05
CA PRO A 153 7.29 -10.16 -28.04
C PRO A 153 8.22 -11.27 -27.52
N ALA A 154 9.34 -11.54 -28.20
CA ALA A 154 10.37 -12.45 -27.73
C ALA A 154 11.22 -11.88 -26.58
N ASN A 155 11.21 -10.56 -26.37
CA ASN A 155 11.91 -9.94 -25.25
C ASN A 155 11.20 -10.30 -23.95
N ALA A 156 11.96 -10.77 -22.96
CA ALA A 156 11.42 -11.08 -21.64
C ALA A 156 10.74 -9.83 -21.04
N PRO A 157 9.50 -9.94 -20.57
CA PRO A 157 8.82 -8.82 -19.95
C PRO A 157 9.47 -8.49 -18.60
N LEU A 158 9.38 -7.22 -18.20
CA LEU A 158 9.86 -6.78 -16.89
C LEU A 158 8.69 -6.79 -15.90
N ILE A 159 8.83 -7.50 -14.79
CA ILE A 159 7.90 -7.43 -13.66
C ILE A 159 8.53 -6.58 -12.56
N ALA A 160 7.75 -5.62 -12.06
CA ALA A 160 8.12 -4.76 -10.94
C ALA A 160 6.99 -4.70 -9.92
N ALA A 161 7.34 -4.42 -8.67
CA ALA A 161 6.38 -3.99 -7.66
C ALA A 161 6.22 -2.46 -7.71
N PHE A 162 5.09 -1.94 -7.23
CA PHE A 162 4.90 -0.51 -7.07
C PHE A 162 4.16 -0.16 -5.78
N ALA A 163 4.38 1.07 -5.32
CA ALA A 163 3.60 1.73 -4.29
C ALA A 163 3.25 3.14 -4.76
N ALA A 164 1.99 3.54 -4.64
CA ALA A 164 1.53 4.89 -4.95
C ALA A 164 0.81 5.47 -3.73
N THR A 165 1.39 6.50 -3.12
CA THR A 165 0.85 7.11 -1.90
C THR A 165 0.14 8.40 -2.24
N ARG A 166 -1.06 8.60 -1.71
CA ARG A 166 -1.88 9.79 -1.97
C ARG A 166 -1.16 11.06 -1.51
N GLU A 167 -1.22 12.10 -2.34
CA GLU A 167 -0.74 13.45 -2.01
C GLU A 167 -1.63 14.16 -0.99
#